data_AF-Q2NHK0-F1
#
_entry.id   AF-Q2NHK0-F1
#
_cell.length_a   1.000
_cell.length_b   1.000
_cell.length_c   1.000
_cell.angle_alpha   90.00
_cell.angle_beta   90.00
_cell.angle_gamma   90.00
#
_symmetry.space_group_name_H-M   'P 1'
#
loop_
_entity.id
_entity.type
_entity.pdbx_description
1 polymer ?
#
loop_
_entity_poly.entity_id
_entity_poly.type
_entity_poly.pdbx_seq_one_letter_code
_entity_poly.pdbx_strand_id
1 'polypeptide(L)'
;MPDNNCDEDVLEIIDYYKTQSNIPISVMKQEFNYNQVNGEYIFLCNSKDWLSMVALDYIYNIAKENNSDIVLSSVNIYDEKLKSIYELDYGLSNDFMNSNSLSHKLFSNELFSMVKYPYNLYKTSFLEKIDADLNLNEYDIGFFFFKTVFNTSKISFSMEPILNIRKKESDLYYFMANDFNRNLNKEYVSFDVDSFFKSMENIKSFFREKGIYDLYKYDLTNYFMNIYRNICTFNMENEEVFYKKLHETILNYYKTNHTDYLLNLTSPNMEFYRILLKSKSKFEVDALYKINDLKLENEKLSREVNKLTKLLKEEKNLKNKEIKQNKKIRHKLDEVLNSNSWKLMNGFRMIGLYKSVALVIFILLLIISIMIILIIKY
;
A
#
# COMPACT_ATOMS: atom_id res chain seq x y z
N MET A 1 39.85 10.40 2.49
CA MET A 1 40.00 9.15 3.25
C MET A 1 39.21 9.33 4.54
N PRO A 2 38.07 8.67 4.74
CA PRO A 2 37.46 8.60 6.06
C PRO A 2 37.88 7.32 6.78
N ASP A 3 38.10 7.48 8.08
CA ASP A 3 38.82 6.60 8.99
C ASP A 3 38.12 5.25 9.29
N ASN A 4 38.97 4.22 9.38
CA ASN A 4 38.69 2.82 9.76
C ASN A 4 38.47 2.66 11.28
N ASN A 5 37.41 3.24 11.85
CA ASN A 5 37.07 3.02 13.27
C ASN A 5 35.87 2.07 13.51
N CYS A 6 35.38 1.37 12.47
CA CYS A 6 34.25 0.42 12.60
C CYS A 6 34.64 -0.98 13.12
N ASP A 7 35.93 -1.27 13.34
CA ASP A 7 36.38 -2.62 13.70
C ASP A 7 36.48 -2.86 15.22
N GLU A 8 36.62 -1.81 16.04
CA GLU A 8 36.73 -1.94 17.51
C GLU A 8 35.37 -2.19 18.20
N ASP A 9 34.32 -1.46 17.82
CA ASP A 9 32.98 -1.60 18.43
C ASP A 9 32.32 -2.98 18.15
N VAL A 10 32.70 -3.62 17.04
CA VAL A 10 32.19 -4.95 16.64
C VAL A 10 32.81 -6.06 17.48
N LEU A 11 34.09 -5.94 17.85
CA LEU A 11 34.78 -6.91 18.69
C LEU A 11 34.21 -6.90 20.12
N GLU A 12 33.87 -5.73 20.65
CA GLU A 12 33.32 -5.57 21.99
C GLU A 12 31.93 -6.21 22.15
N ILE A 13 31.05 -6.06 21.15
CA ILE A 13 29.72 -6.68 21.14
C ILE A 13 29.83 -8.22 20.97
N ILE A 14 30.74 -8.69 20.12
CA ILE A 14 30.94 -10.13 19.88
C ILE A 14 31.48 -10.85 21.12
N ASP A 15 32.45 -10.25 21.83
CA ASP A 15 33.00 -10.83 23.06
C ASP A 15 32.00 -10.79 24.22
N TYR A 16 31.10 -9.80 24.25
CA TYR A 16 29.99 -9.76 25.21
C TYR A 16 29.02 -10.94 25.03
N TYR A 17 28.64 -11.30 23.79
CA TYR A 17 27.71 -12.42 23.57
C TYR A 17 28.36 -13.79 23.77
N LYS A 18 29.64 -13.96 23.42
CA LYS A 18 30.40 -15.20 23.73
C LYS A 18 30.53 -15.46 25.23
N THR A 19 30.52 -14.41 26.05
CA THR A 19 30.68 -14.52 27.51
C THR A 19 29.35 -14.68 28.26
N GLN A 20 28.23 -14.29 27.65
CA GLN A 20 26.89 -14.35 28.26
C GLN A 20 26.03 -15.54 27.79
N SER A 21 26.25 -16.08 26.58
CA SER A 21 25.48 -17.20 26.05
C SER A 21 26.29 -18.51 26.07
N ASN A 22 25.65 -19.61 26.46
CA ASN A 22 26.21 -20.96 26.32
C ASN A 22 26.08 -21.51 24.89
N ILE A 23 25.73 -20.66 23.91
CA ILE A 23 25.36 -21.09 22.56
C ILE A 23 26.52 -20.78 21.61
N PRO A 24 27.02 -21.76 20.84
CA PRO A 24 28.02 -21.51 19.81
C PRO A 24 27.38 -20.76 18.64
N ILE A 25 27.50 -19.43 18.67
CA ILE A 25 27.02 -18.52 17.61
C ILE A 25 28.25 -17.93 16.91
N SER A 26 28.32 -18.05 15.58
CA SER A 26 29.30 -17.33 14.77
C SER A 26 28.64 -16.11 14.11
N VAL A 27 29.20 -14.93 14.34
CA VAL A 27 28.82 -13.66 13.69
C VAL A 27 30.08 -13.11 13.03
N MET A 28 30.16 -13.00 11.69
CA MET A 28 31.42 -12.59 11.03
C MET A 28 31.26 -11.80 9.70
N LYS A 29 32.32 -11.04 9.39
CA LYS A 29 32.50 -10.03 8.33
C LYS A 29 33.38 -10.60 7.18
N GLN A 30 33.10 -10.13 5.96
CA GLN A 30 33.77 -10.28 4.63
C GLN A 30 34.79 -11.43 4.41
N GLU A 31 34.46 -12.29 3.44
CA GLU A 31 35.14 -13.51 2.97
C GLU A 31 34.94 -14.76 3.86
N PHE A 32 33.81 -15.42 3.61
CA PHE A 32 33.34 -16.62 4.28
C PHE A 32 33.85 -17.90 3.62
N ASN A 33 34.29 -18.85 4.46
CA ASN A 33 34.41 -20.26 4.12
C ASN A 33 33.68 -21.09 5.20
N TYR A 34 32.85 -22.05 4.79
CA TYR A 34 32.13 -22.96 5.71
C TYR A 34 33.04 -23.60 6.76
N ASN A 35 34.30 -23.85 6.40
CA ASN A 35 35.31 -24.43 7.29
C ASN A 35 35.68 -23.55 8.49
N GLN A 36 35.22 -22.30 8.56
CA GLN A 36 35.49 -21.36 9.66
C GLN A 36 34.34 -21.24 10.66
N VAL A 37 33.19 -21.89 10.42
CA VAL A 37 32.03 -21.86 11.32
C VAL A 37 31.80 -23.21 11.97
N ASN A 38 31.81 -23.22 13.30
CA ASN A 38 31.53 -24.42 14.10
C ASN A 38 30.14 -24.40 14.77
N GLY A 39 29.32 -23.38 14.48
CA GLY A 39 27.98 -23.24 15.05
C GLY A 39 26.98 -24.20 14.40
N GLU A 40 26.01 -24.70 15.17
CA GLU A 40 24.88 -25.50 14.64
C GLU A 40 24.01 -24.68 13.68
N TYR A 41 23.94 -23.37 13.94
CA TYR A 41 23.21 -22.39 13.15
C TYR A 41 24.07 -21.16 12.86
N ILE A 42 23.78 -20.49 11.74
CA ILE A 42 24.38 -19.25 11.28
C ILE A 42 23.31 -18.16 11.30
N PHE A 43 23.64 -17.02 11.89
CA PHE A 43 22.85 -15.80 11.80
C PHE A 43 23.65 -14.75 11.01
N LEU A 44 23.06 -14.24 9.93
CA LEU A 44 23.68 -13.18 9.13
C LEU A 44 23.20 -11.82 9.64
N CYS A 45 24.12 -10.86 9.79
CA CYS A 45 23.80 -9.51 10.25
C CYS A 45 24.79 -8.52 9.65
N ASN A 46 24.34 -7.30 9.36
CA ASN A 46 25.25 -6.23 8.96
C ASN A 46 25.85 -5.58 10.21
N SER A 47 27.12 -5.17 10.11
CA SER A 47 27.90 -4.57 11.21
C SER A 47 27.32 -3.28 11.79
N LYS A 48 26.44 -2.58 11.04
CA LYS A 48 25.82 -1.33 11.47
C LYS A 48 24.49 -1.51 12.21
N ASP A 49 23.95 -2.72 12.18
CA ASP A 49 22.66 -3.09 12.78
C ASP A 49 22.90 -3.64 14.19
N TRP A 50 21.86 -3.73 15.02
CA TRP A 50 21.99 -4.27 16.37
C TRP A 50 20.84 -5.17 16.77
N LEU A 51 21.20 -6.23 17.50
CA LEU A 51 20.29 -7.25 18.00
C LEU A 51 19.58 -6.79 19.28
N SER A 52 18.37 -7.31 19.50
CA SER A 52 17.76 -7.33 20.83
C SER A 52 18.54 -8.28 21.74
N MET A 53 18.63 -7.99 23.05
CA MET A 53 19.48 -8.73 24.00
C MET A 53 19.18 -10.24 24.05
N VAL A 54 17.92 -10.62 23.84
CA VAL A 54 17.44 -12.02 23.91
C VAL A 54 17.13 -12.62 22.53
N ALA A 55 17.44 -11.88 21.46
CA ALA A 55 17.08 -12.22 20.10
C ALA A 55 17.55 -13.61 19.68
N LEU A 56 18.83 -13.91 19.91
CA LEU A 56 19.48 -15.11 19.41
C LEU A 56 19.01 -16.36 20.17
N ASP A 57 18.86 -16.28 21.50
CA ASP A 57 18.32 -17.37 22.31
C ASP A 57 16.88 -17.70 21.89
N TYR A 58 16.06 -16.67 21.64
CA TYR A 58 14.68 -16.82 21.22
C TYR A 58 14.56 -17.56 19.88
N ILE A 59 15.24 -17.10 18.84
CA ILE A 59 15.18 -17.74 17.51
C ILE A 59 15.86 -19.11 17.48
N TYR A 60 16.89 -19.32 18.30
CA TYR A 60 17.52 -20.63 18.46
C TYR A 60 16.53 -21.64 19.06
N ASN A 61 15.81 -21.26 20.11
CA ASN A 61 14.80 -22.13 20.73
C ASN A 61 13.68 -22.47 19.74
N ILE A 62 13.18 -21.49 18.97
CA ILE A 62 12.22 -21.75 17.87
C ILE A 62 12.77 -22.78 16.89
N ALA A 63 14.03 -22.62 16.46
CA ALA A 63 14.66 -23.53 15.51
C ALA A 63 14.80 -24.95 16.07
N LYS A 64 15.15 -25.10 17.35
CA LYS A 64 15.32 -26.40 18.00
C LYS A 64 14.00 -27.11 18.26
N GLU A 65 13.00 -26.40 18.77
CA GLU A 65 11.66 -26.95 19.05
C GLU A 65 10.99 -27.46 17.78
N ASN A 66 11.17 -26.74 16.67
CA ASN A 66 10.55 -27.06 15.39
C ASN A 66 11.45 -27.86 14.43
N ASN A 67 12.71 -28.12 14.81
CA ASN A 67 13.74 -28.72 13.95
C ASN A 67 13.87 -27.99 12.60
N SER A 68 13.92 -26.67 12.65
CA SER A 68 13.89 -25.80 11.48
C SER A 68 15.24 -25.76 10.78
N ASP A 69 15.22 -25.70 9.45
CA ASP A 69 16.39 -25.36 8.63
C ASP A 69 16.54 -23.84 8.52
N ILE A 70 15.44 -23.10 8.59
CA ILE A 70 15.39 -21.64 8.52
C ILE A 70 14.39 -21.11 9.56
N VAL A 71 14.78 -20.07 10.29
CA VAL A 71 13.84 -19.22 11.06
C VAL A 71 13.81 -17.83 10.44
N LEU A 72 12.75 -17.55 9.70
CA LEU A 72 12.50 -16.24 9.12
C LEU A 72 12.12 -15.27 10.23
N SER A 73 12.87 -14.17 10.33
CA SER A 73 12.86 -13.36 11.54
C SER A 73 12.33 -11.98 11.30
N SER A 74 11.41 -11.52 12.13
CA SER A 74 10.92 -10.14 12.10
C SER A 74 12.05 -9.15 12.45
N VAL A 75 12.01 -7.95 11.88
CA VAL A 75 13.03 -6.92 12.09
C VAL A 75 12.37 -5.55 12.21
N ASN A 76 13.04 -4.68 12.95
CA ASN A 76 12.71 -3.29 13.06
C ASN A 76 13.57 -2.46 12.11
N ILE A 77 13.07 -1.30 11.72
CA ILE A 77 13.81 -0.27 11.00
C ILE A 77 13.98 0.92 11.93
N TYR A 78 15.23 1.27 12.20
CA TYR A 78 15.56 2.54 12.84
C TYR A 78 15.88 3.59 11.78
N ASP A 79 15.05 4.63 11.75
CA ASP A 79 15.26 5.79 10.89
C ASP A 79 16.10 6.83 11.63
N GLU A 80 17.36 7.02 11.20
CA GLU A 80 18.29 7.94 11.86
C GLU A 80 17.84 9.41 11.81
N LYS A 81 17.05 9.79 10.79
CA LYS A 81 16.58 11.16 10.58
C LYS A 81 15.39 11.45 11.48
N LEU A 82 14.45 10.51 11.56
CA LEU A 82 13.24 10.64 12.38
C LEU A 82 13.47 10.23 13.84
N LYS A 83 14.61 9.61 14.15
CA LYS A 83 14.95 9.08 15.49
C LYS A 83 13.87 8.16 16.02
N SER A 84 13.35 7.30 15.15
CA SER A 84 12.18 6.46 15.42
C SER A 84 12.41 5.05 14.93
N ILE A 85 11.78 4.10 15.61
CA ILE A 85 11.77 2.68 15.26
C ILE A 85 10.40 2.34 14.69
N TYR A 86 10.40 1.62 13.59
CA TYR A 86 9.20 1.08 12.96
C TYR A 86 9.36 -0.42 12.78
N GLU A 87 8.32 -1.18 13.07
CA GLU A 87 8.30 -2.59 12.75
C GLU A 87 8.18 -2.76 11.23
N LEU A 88 9.02 -3.61 10.64
CA LEU A 88 8.90 -3.95 9.24
C LEU A 88 7.79 -4.98 9.08
N ASP A 89 6.74 -4.63 8.33
CA ASP A 89 5.76 -5.60 7.88
C ASP A 89 6.42 -6.58 6.89
N TYR A 90 6.55 -7.85 7.31
CA TYR A 90 7.09 -8.92 6.47
C TYR A 90 6.16 -9.30 5.31
N GLY A 91 4.96 -8.73 5.25
CA GLY A 91 3.95 -9.03 4.23
C GLY A 91 3.34 -10.42 4.39
N LEU A 92 3.38 -10.98 5.60
CA LEU A 92 2.82 -12.28 5.93
C LEU A 92 1.46 -12.11 6.59
N SER A 93 0.45 -12.88 6.14
CA SER A 93 -0.81 -12.93 6.86
C SER A 93 -0.67 -13.70 8.18
N ASN A 94 -1.46 -13.30 9.18
CA ASN A 94 -1.49 -13.94 10.51
C ASN A 94 -1.77 -15.46 10.45
N ASP A 95 -2.35 -15.95 9.35
CA ASP A 95 -2.71 -17.36 9.16
C ASP A 95 -1.50 -18.28 9.03
N PHE A 96 -0.32 -17.76 8.64
CA PHE A 96 0.92 -18.54 8.53
C PHE A 96 1.71 -18.63 9.85
N MET A 97 1.44 -17.70 10.76
CA MET A 97 2.21 -17.45 11.97
C MET A 97 2.11 -18.54 13.04
N ASN A 98 1.16 -19.49 12.91
CA ASN A 98 0.84 -20.50 13.94
C ASN A 98 1.21 -21.94 13.55
N SER A 99 2.07 -22.12 12.56
CA SER A 99 2.39 -23.45 12.02
C SER A 99 3.84 -23.84 12.27
N ASN A 100 4.03 -25.02 12.89
CA ASN A 100 5.31 -25.46 13.45
C ASN A 100 6.39 -25.75 12.39
N SER A 101 6.02 -26.03 11.14
CA SER A 101 6.97 -26.27 10.04
C SER A 101 6.28 -26.02 8.71
N LEU A 102 6.78 -25.05 7.94
CA LEU A 102 6.21 -24.64 6.66
C LEU A 102 7.12 -24.98 5.49
N SER A 103 6.51 -25.36 4.38
CA SER A 103 7.13 -25.31 3.06
C SER A 103 6.68 -24.05 2.32
N HIS A 104 7.51 -23.56 1.39
CA HIS A 104 7.17 -22.44 0.51
C HIS A 104 5.82 -22.58 -0.22
N LYS A 105 5.30 -23.80 -0.38
CA LYS A 105 4.00 -24.06 -1.01
C LYS A 105 2.81 -23.51 -0.21
N LEU A 106 2.97 -23.33 1.10
CA LEU A 106 1.88 -22.87 1.96
C LEU A 106 1.70 -21.35 1.85
N PHE A 107 2.78 -20.59 1.72
CA PHE A 107 2.76 -19.14 1.56
C PHE A 107 3.16 -18.70 0.14
N SER A 108 2.90 -19.53 -0.87
CA SER A 108 3.30 -19.26 -2.26
C SER A 108 2.78 -17.92 -2.80
N ASN A 109 1.59 -17.52 -2.34
CA ASN A 109 0.93 -16.28 -2.74
C ASN A 109 1.60 -15.03 -2.15
N GLU A 110 2.31 -15.18 -1.03
CA GLU A 110 2.95 -14.08 -0.29
C GLU A 110 4.47 -14.07 -0.50
N LEU A 111 5.06 -15.19 -0.93
CA LEU A 111 6.51 -15.37 -1.12
C LEU A 111 7.17 -14.24 -1.93
N PHE A 112 6.53 -13.82 -3.02
CA PHE A 112 7.07 -12.79 -3.90
C PHE A 112 6.89 -11.37 -3.36
N SER A 113 6.00 -11.17 -2.38
CA SER A 113 5.83 -9.89 -1.67
C SER A 113 6.62 -9.78 -0.37
N MET A 114 7.14 -10.89 0.16
CA MET A 114 7.93 -10.90 1.40
C MET A 114 9.19 -10.06 1.27
N VAL A 115 9.65 -9.44 2.36
CA VAL A 115 10.95 -8.78 2.36
C VAL A 115 12.07 -9.83 2.39
N LYS A 116 13.09 -9.68 1.54
CA LYS A 116 14.12 -10.71 1.29
C LYS A 116 15.36 -10.56 2.18
N TYR A 117 15.23 -9.99 3.38
CA TYR A 117 16.40 -9.83 4.25
C TYR A 117 17.05 -11.19 4.55
N PRO A 118 18.38 -11.31 4.47
CA PRO A 118 19.11 -12.50 4.88
C PRO A 118 19.27 -12.58 6.41
N TYR A 119 18.71 -11.62 7.17
CA TYR A 119 18.78 -11.55 8.64
C TYR A 119 17.89 -12.59 9.33
N ASN A 120 18.12 -13.85 8.99
CA ASN A 120 17.41 -15.01 9.49
C ASN A 120 18.41 -15.98 10.12
N LEU A 121 17.90 -16.92 10.90
CA LEU A 121 18.70 -18.03 11.40
C LEU A 121 18.66 -19.20 10.41
N TYR A 122 19.82 -19.71 10.02
CA TYR A 122 19.94 -20.82 9.08
C TYR A 122 20.71 -21.98 9.71
N LYS A 123 20.24 -23.21 9.52
CA LYS A 123 20.97 -24.40 9.97
C LYS A 123 22.22 -24.58 9.12
N THR A 124 23.40 -24.68 9.74
CA THR A 124 24.69 -24.73 9.03
C THR A 124 24.74 -25.90 8.05
N SER A 125 24.36 -27.09 8.51
CA SER A 125 24.33 -28.30 7.66
C SER A 125 23.36 -28.20 6.47
N PHE A 126 22.32 -27.38 6.58
CA PHE A 126 21.38 -27.14 5.48
C PHE A 126 22.02 -26.23 4.43
N LEU A 127 22.67 -25.14 4.85
CA LEU A 127 23.36 -24.22 3.95
C LEU A 127 24.48 -24.93 3.16
N GLU A 128 25.25 -25.78 3.84
CA GLU A 128 26.27 -26.63 3.21
C GLU A 128 25.65 -27.57 2.16
N LYS A 129 24.54 -28.23 2.50
CA LYS A 129 23.85 -29.18 1.60
C LYS A 129 23.38 -28.52 0.31
N ILE A 130 22.96 -27.25 0.36
CA ILE A 130 22.47 -26.52 -0.82
C ILE A 130 23.57 -25.71 -1.51
N ASP A 131 24.81 -25.80 -1.02
CA ASP A 131 25.96 -25.02 -1.48
C ASP A 131 25.64 -23.52 -1.51
N ALA A 132 25.12 -22.98 -0.39
CA ALA A 132 24.75 -21.57 -0.34
C ALA A 132 26.02 -20.69 -0.33
N ASP A 133 26.01 -19.58 -1.06
CA ASP A 133 27.07 -18.58 -0.92
C ASP A 133 26.71 -17.66 0.25
N LEU A 134 27.62 -17.49 1.19
CA LEU A 134 27.45 -16.58 2.33
C LEU A 134 28.18 -15.25 2.14
N ASN A 135 28.97 -15.11 1.06
CA ASN A 135 29.57 -13.85 0.65
C ASN A 135 28.58 -13.00 -0.14
N LEU A 136 27.44 -12.70 0.49
CA LEU A 136 26.35 -11.96 -0.15
C LEU A 136 26.74 -10.50 -0.33
N ASN A 137 26.71 -10.02 -1.57
CA ASN A 137 26.53 -8.60 -1.85
C ASN A 137 25.03 -8.25 -1.90
N GLU A 138 24.74 -6.96 -2.00
CA GLU A 138 23.36 -6.44 -2.09
C GLU A 138 22.53 -7.02 -3.24
N TYR A 139 23.16 -7.48 -4.33
CA TYR A 139 22.49 -8.07 -5.48
C TYR A 139 22.15 -9.54 -5.29
N ASP A 140 22.89 -10.26 -4.45
CA ASP A 140 22.69 -11.69 -4.24
C ASP A 140 21.59 -12.02 -3.22
N ILE A 141 21.13 -11.02 -2.46
CA ILE A 141 20.12 -11.17 -1.40
C ILE A 141 18.86 -11.90 -1.89
N GLY A 142 18.26 -11.42 -2.98
CA GLY A 142 17.04 -12.02 -3.52
C GLY A 142 17.24 -13.46 -4.00
N PHE A 143 18.38 -13.72 -4.66
CA PHE A 143 18.75 -15.07 -5.09
C PHE A 143 18.97 -16.02 -3.91
N PHE A 144 19.72 -15.58 -2.89
CA PHE A 144 19.96 -16.34 -1.68
C PHE A 144 18.65 -16.66 -0.94
N PHE A 145 17.74 -15.69 -0.82
CA PHE A 145 16.42 -15.90 -0.24
C PHE A 145 15.64 -17.00 -0.99
N PHE A 146 15.51 -16.88 -2.32
CA PHE A 146 14.79 -17.91 -3.09
C PHE A 146 15.50 -19.27 -3.03
N LYS A 147 16.83 -19.30 -3.14
CA LYS A 147 17.62 -20.54 -3.07
C LYS A 147 17.38 -21.25 -1.74
N THR A 148 17.40 -20.53 -0.63
CA THR A 148 17.19 -21.14 0.70
C THR A 148 15.74 -21.59 0.88
N VAL A 149 14.75 -20.72 0.64
CA VAL A 149 13.33 -21.02 0.86
C VAL A 149 12.80 -22.19 -0.01
N PHE A 150 13.24 -22.29 -1.27
CA PHE A 150 12.79 -23.36 -2.16
C PHE A 150 13.48 -24.71 -1.92
N ASN A 151 14.59 -24.75 -1.18
CA ASN A 151 15.31 -25.99 -0.89
C ASN A 151 14.95 -26.65 0.45
N THR A 152 14.03 -26.07 1.23
CA THR A 152 13.58 -26.65 2.51
C THR A 152 12.05 -26.70 2.64
N SER A 153 11.59 -27.57 3.53
CA SER A 153 10.21 -27.64 4.03
C SER A 153 10.10 -27.37 5.53
N LYS A 154 11.19 -26.90 6.15
CA LYS A 154 11.36 -26.73 7.60
C LYS A 154 11.62 -25.26 7.92
N ILE A 155 10.67 -24.43 7.55
CA ILE A 155 10.71 -22.98 7.79
C ILE A 155 9.84 -22.68 9.01
N SER A 156 10.39 -21.91 9.95
CA SER A 156 9.65 -21.33 11.07
C SER A 156 9.74 -19.81 11.02
N PHE A 157 8.90 -19.14 11.80
CA PHE A 157 8.81 -17.68 11.83
C PHE A 157 8.98 -17.16 13.26
N SER A 158 9.73 -16.07 13.40
CA SER A 158 9.83 -15.29 14.65
C SER A 158 9.00 -14.03 14.53
N MET A 159 7.95 -13.92 15.35
CA MET A 159 7.08 -12.73 15.40
C MET A 159 7.77 -11.55 16.07
N GLU A 160 8.64 -11.83 17.04
CA GLU A 160 9.33 -10.76 17.72
C GLU A 160 10.45 -10.20 16.82
N PRO A 161 10.56 -8.87 16.71
CA PRO A 161 11.64 -8.27 15.95
C PRO A 161 12.97 -8.49 16.66
N ILE A 162 13.84 -9.27 16.02
CA ILE A 162 15.12 -9.71 16.63
C ILE A 162 16.26 -8.71 16.39
N LEU A 163 16.14 -7.91 15.34
CA LEU A 163 17.17 -7.02 14.83
C LEU A 163 16.57 -5.64 14.56
N ASN A 164 17.34 -4.60 14.85
CA ASN A 164 17.06 -3.25 14.41
C ASN A 164 18.01 -2.90 13.27
N ILE A 165 17.46 -2.75 12.07
CA ILE A 165 18.17 -2.34 10.87
C ILE A 165 18.35 -0.83 10.90
N ARG A 166 19.59 -0.39 10.82
CA ARG A 166 19.92 1.03 10.70
C ARG A 166 19.71 1.49 9.26
N LYS A 167 18.59 2.16 9.00
CA LYS A 167 18.32 2.76 7.70
C LYS A 167 19.08 4.08 7.58
N LYS A 168 19.99 4.13 6.60
CA LYS A 168 20.54 5.38 6.07
C LYS A 168 19.88 5.71 4.74
N GLU A 169 19.76 7.00 4.47
CA GLU A 169 19.11 7.61 3.31
C GLU A 169 19.49 6.93 1.95
N SER A 170 20.76 6.51 1.79
CA SER A 170 21.28 5.88 0.56
C SER A 170 21.56 4.37 0.63
N ASP A 171 20.89 3.62 1.50
CA ASP A 171 21.25 2.22 1.74
C ASP A 171 20.71 1.26 0.64
N LEU A 172 21.53 1.03 -0.39
CA LEU A 172 21.20 0.12 -1.51
C LEU A 172 20.77 -1.27 -1.03
N TYR A 173 21.39 -1.78 0.03
CA TYR A 173 21.03 -3.04 0.66
C TYR A 173 19.56 -3.09 1.07
N TYR A 174 19.09 -2.02 1.72
CA TYR A 174 17.71 -1.87 2.15
C TYR A 174 16.75 -1.84 0.94
N PHE A 175 17.13 -1.11 -0.12
CA PHE A 175 16.33 -1.07 -1.35
C PHE A 175 16.23 -2.44 -2.03
N MET A 176 17.34 -3.18 -2.12
CA MET A 176 17.38 -4.50 -2.74
C MET A 176 16.56 -5.53 -1.96
N ALA A 177 16.69 -5.55 -0.64
CA ALA A 177 15.94 -6.48 0.21
C ALA A 177 14.42 -6.22 0.16
N ASN A 178 14.01 -4.97 -0.07
CA ASN A 178 12.61 -4.53 -0.11
C ASN A 178 12.11 -4.22 -1.53
N ASP A 179 12.70 -4.83 -2.58
CA ASP A 179 12.23 -4.73 -3.97
C ASP A 179 11.97 -3.31 -4.47
N PHE A 180 12.77 -2.35 -3.99
CA PHE A 180 12.61 -0.92 -4.27
C PHE A 180 11.20 -0.38 -3.93
N ASN A 181 10.60 -0.82 -2.82
CA ASN A 181 9.25 -0.39 -2.43
C ASN A 181 9.10 1.14 -2.42
N ARG A 182 7.99 1.64 -2.99
CA ARG A 182 7.72 3.06 -3.32
C ARG A 182 7.62 4.01 -2.13
N ASN A 183 7.46 3.46 -0.92
CA ASN A 183 7.35 4.26 0.31
C ASN A 183 8.70 4.77 0.82
N LEU A 184 9.78 4.50 0.09
CA LEU A 184 11.12 4.96 0.41
C LEU A 184 11.39 6.30 -0.28
N ASN A 185 11.99 7.22 0.46
CA ASN A 185 12.27 8.57 -0.02
C ASN A 185 12.94 8.54 -1.40
N LYS A 186 12.52 9.46 -2.27
CA LYS A 186 13.01 9.65 -3.64
C LYS A 186 14.41 10.26 -3.66
N GLU A 187 15.34 9.65 -2.96
CA GLU A 187 16.73 10.05 -2.96
C GLU A 187 17.47 9.45 -4.16
N TYR A 188 18.60 10.04 -4.50
CA TYR A 188 19.44 9.57 -5.59
C TYR A 188 20.02 8.21 -5.22
N VAL A 189 19.57 7.16 -5.91
CA VAL A 189 20.13 5.80 -5.78
C VAL A 189 21.06 5.54 -6.95
N SER A 190 22.31 5.18 -6.65
CA SER A 190 23.28 4.69 -7.63
C SER A 190 23.53 3.21 -7.35
N PHE A 191 23.46 2.39 -8.40
CA PHE A 191 23.73 0.95 -8.29
C PHE A 191 24.27 0.41 -9.62
N ASP A 192 24.99 -0.70 -9.54
CA ASP A 192 25.47 -1.49 -10.66
C ASP A 192 24.30 -2.19 -11.39
N VAL A 193 23.94 -1.61 -12.53
CA VAL A 193 22.89 -2.11 -13.42
C VAL A 193 23.21 -3.53 -13.92
N ASP A 194 24.47 -3.84 -14.18
CA ASP A 194 24.85 -5.15 -14.71
C ASP A 194 24.67 -6.25 -13.67
N SER A 195 25.14 -6.01 -12.44
CA SER A 195 24.96 -6.93 -11.31
C SER A 195 23.49 -7.12 -10.96
N PHE A 196 22.68 -6.07 -11.01
CA PHE A 196 21.23 -6.17 -10.82
C PHE A 196 20.55 -7.11 -11.83
N PHE A 197 20.77 -6.90 -13.14
CA PHE A 197 20.17 -7.76 -14.16
C PHE A 197 20.70 -9.20 -14.10
N LYS A 198 21.98 -9.37 -13.76
CA LYS A 198 22.58 -10.69 -13.54
C LYS A 198 21.88 -11.44 -12.39
N SER A 199 21.61 -10.75 -11.28
CA SER A 199 20.85 -11.33 -10.15
C SER A 199 19.44 -11.80 -10.57
N MET A 200 18.73 -10.99 -11.35
CA MET A 200 17.40 -11.36 -11.86
C MET A 200 17.44 -12.60 -12.77
N GLU A 201 18.49 -12.75 -13.59
CA GLU A 201 18.70 -13.95 -14.41
C GLU A 201 19.14 -15.17 -13.59
N ASN A 202 19.91 -14.99 -12.50
CA ASN A 202 20.25 -16.06 -11.57
C ASN A 202 18.98 -16.64 -10.91
N ILE A 203 18.05 -15.77 -10.48
CA ILE A 203 16.76 -16.20 -9.96
C ILE A 203 15.99 -17.00 -11.02
N LYS A 204 15.87 -16.50 -12.26
CA LYS A 204 15.17 -17.25 -13.34
C LYS A 204 15.80 -18.60 -13.62
N SER A 205 17.13 -18.64 -13.70
CA SER A 205 17.89 -19.86 -13.96
C SER A 205 17.66 -20.89 -12.87
N PHE A 206 17.70 -20.47 -11.60
CA PHE A 206 17.38 -21.34 -10.47
C PHE A 206 15.98 -21.95 -10.56
N PHE A 207 14.94 -21.16 -10.89
CA PHE A 207 13.58 -21.69 -11.05
C PHE A 207 13.48 -22.71 -12.18
N ARG A 208 14.23 -22.51 -13.28
CA ARG A 208 14.28 -23.45 -14.42
C ARG A 208 15.01 -24.74 -14.04
N GLU A 209 16.18 -24.63 -13.41
CA GLU A 209 16.99 -25.76 -12.95
C GLU A 209 16.24 -26.61 -11.91
N LYS A 210 15.45 -25.98 -11.04
CA LYS A 210 14.57 -26.67 -10.09
C LYS A 210 13.31 -27.27 -10.71
N GLY A 211 13.04 -26.99 -11.99
CA GLY A 211 11.82 -27.47 -12.66
C GLY A 211 10.53 -26.86 -12.12
N ILE A 212 10.61 -25.69 -11.47
CA ILE A 212 9.46 -24.98 -10.88
C ILE A 212 9.09 -23.69 -11.63
N TYR A 213 9.83 -23.36 -12.70
CA TYR A 213 9.62 -22.13 -13.47
C TYR A 213 8.18 -22.00 -13.97
N ASP A 214 7.64 -23.03 -14.62
CA ASP A 214 6.28 -22.97 -15.18
C ASP A 214 5.21 -22.86 -14.10
N LEU A 215 5.44 -23.45 -12.92
CA LEU A 215 4.53 -23.36 -11.77
C LEU A 215 4.42 -21.92 -11.24
N TYR A 216 5.55 -21.20 -11.16
CA TYR A 216 5.61 -19.84 -10.60
C TYR A 216 5.76 -18.75 -11.67
N LYS A 217 5.57 -19.09 -12.94
CA LYS A 217 5.85 -18.19 -14.06
C LYS A 217 5.08 -16.88 -13.97
N TYR A 218 3.81 -16.96 -13.61
CA TYR A 218 2.94 -15.81 -13.40
C TYR A 218 3.50 -14.90 -12.31
N ASP A 219 3.78 -15.44 -11.12
CA ASP A 219 4.23 -14.67 -9.96
C ASP A 219 5.63 -14.09 -10.18
N LEU A 220 6.55 -14.91 -10.71
CA LEU A 220 7.93 -14.52 -11.00
C LEU A 220 7.99 -13.41 -12.06
N THR A 221 7.15 -13.49 -13.10
CA THR A 221 7.07 -12.45 -14.13
C THR A 221 6.57 -11.14 -13.54
N ASN A 222 5.53 -11.18 -12.71
CA ASN A 222 5.00 -9.98 -12.06
C ASN A 222 5.93 -9.41 -11.01
N TYR A 223 6.65 -10.26 -10.28
CA TYR A 223 7.69 -9.87 -9.32
C TYR A 223 8.76 -9.00 -9.98
N PHE A 224 9.38 -9.47 -11.07
CA PHE A 224 10.38 -8.68 -11.78
C PHE A 224 9.82 -7.38 -12.36
N MET A 225 8.61 -7.44 -12.95
CA MET A 225 7.98 -6.25 -13.52
C MET A 225 7.63 -5.20 -12.47
N ASN A 226 7.24 -5.62 -11.26
CA ASN A 226 7.01 -4.71 -10.14
C ASN A 226 8.32 -4.03 -9.73
N ILE A 227 9.42 -4.77 -9.61
CA ILE A 227 10.74 -4.21 -9.30
C ILE A 227 11.15 -3.20 -10.37
N TYR A 228 11.09 -3.55 -11.66
CA TYR A 228 11.45 -2.64 -12.75
C TYR A 228 10.59 -1.37 -12.73
N ARG A 229 9.28 -1.53 -12.52
CA ARG A 229 8.36 -0.39 -12.42
C ARG A 229 8.71 0.50 -11.23
N ASN A 230 9.09 -0.08 -10.10
CA ASN A 230 9.49 0.66 -8.92
C ASN A 230 10.79 1.43 -9.17
N ILE A 231 11.82 0.76 -9.71
CA ILE A 231 13.10 1.39 -10.07
C ILE A 231 12.88 2.58 -11.02
N CYS A 232 12.01 2.43 -12.03
CA CYS A 232 11.63 3.54 -12.92
C CYS A 232 10.95 4.74 -12.22
N THR A 233 10.57 4.65 -10.95
CA THR A 233 10.02 5.79 -10.21
C THR A 233 11.05 6.51 -9.33
N PHE A 234 12.26 5.98 -9.21
CA PHE A 234 13.36 6.60 -8.47
C PHE A 234 14.17 7.53 -9.38
N ASN A 235 14.70 8.60 -8.78
CA ASN A 235 15.75 9.38 -9.42
C ASN A 235 17.06 8.60 -9.25
N MET A 236 17.71 8.24 -10.36
CA MET A 236 18.93 7.45 -10.34
C MET A 236 20.03 8.10 -11.17
N GLU A 237 21.27 7.96 -10.72
CA GLU A 237 22.44 8.44 -11.47
C GLU A 237 22.61 7.69 -12.80
N ASN A 238 22.40 6.37 -12.79
CA ASN A 238 22.56 5.49 -13.95
C ASN A 238 21.24 5.18 -14.67
N GLU A 239 20.26 6.10 -14.60
CA GLU A 239 18.90 5.88 -15.10
C GLU A 239 18.85 5.53 -16.59
N GLU A 240 19.64 6.21 -17.43
CA GLU A 240 19.68 5.93 -18.87
C GLU A 240 20.23 4.54 -19.19
N VAL A 241 21.27 4.12 -18.46
CA VAL A 241 21.91 2.80 -18.62
C VAL A 241 20.93 1.71 -18.21
N PHE A 242 20.26 1.89 -17.07
CA PHE A 242 19.21 0.98 -16.60
C PHE A 242 18.07 0.87 -17.63
N TYR A 243 17.57 2.01 -18.10
CA TYR A 243 16.46 2.04 -19.05
C TYR A 243 16.80 1.33 -20.36
N LYS A 244 18.00 1.57 -20.91
CA LYS A 244 18.45 0.92 -22.14
C LYS A 244 18.45 -0.61 -21.98
N LYS A 245 19.03 -1.11 -20.89
CA LYS A 245 19.11 -2.55 -20.63
C LYS A 245 17.74 -3.18 -20.36
N LEU A 246 16.86 -2.47 -19.65
CA LEU A 246 15.47 -2.86 -19.45
C LEU A 246 14.73 -2.96 -20.79
N HIS A 247 14.83 -1.93 -21.62
CA HIS A 247 14.16 -1.88 -22.92
C HIS A 247 14.65 -3.00 -23.86
N GLU A 248 15.95 -3.26 -23.90
CA GLU A 248 16.52 -4.40 -24.64
C GLU A 248 15.96 -5.74 -24.14
N THR A 249 15.87 -5.92 -22.83
CA THR A 249 15.28 -7.11 -22.20
C THR A 249 13.80 -7.28 -22.61
N ILE A 250 13.01 -6.20 -22.56
CA ILE A 250 11.60 -6.20 -22.96
C ILE A 250 11.42 -6.49 -24.45
N LEU A 251 12.25 -5.90 -25.32
CA LEU A 251 12.23 -6.19 -26.75
C LEU A 251 12.61 -7.65 -27.05
N ASN A 252 13.50 -8.24 -26.27
CA ASN A 252 13.82 -9.66 -26.41
C ASN A 252 12.62 -10.54 -26.06
N TYR A 253 11.88 -10.24 -24.98
CA TYR A 253 10.64 -10.96 -24.67
C TYR A 253 9.58 -10.79 -25.76
N TYR A 254 9.42 -9.59 -26.29
CA TYR A 254 8.52 -9.35 -27.42
C TYR A 254 8.89 -10.19 -28.67
N LYS A 255 10.18 -10.41 -28.93
CA LYS A 255 10.61 -11.20 -30.09
C LYS A 255 10.49 -12.70 -29.87
N THR A 256 10.75 -13.18 -28.65
CA THR A 256 10.95 -14.61 -28.38
C THR A 256 9.73 -15.30 -27.78
N ASN A 257 8.95 -14.61 -26.94
CA ASN A 257 7.87 -15.22 -26.16
C ASN A 257 6.71 -14.24 -25.86
N HIS A 258 6.42 -13.29 -26.75
CA HIS A 258 5.48 -12.19 -26.49
C HIS A 258 4.13 -12.61 -25.91
N THR A 259 3.42 -13.53 -26.59
CA THR A 259 2.07 -13.95 -26.20
C THR A 259 2.07 -14.56 -24.80
N ASP A 260 3.03 -15.45 -24.56
CA ASP A 260 3.21 -16.15 -23.31
C ASP A 260 3.59 -15.18 -22.17
N TYR A 261 4.51 -14.25 -22.44
CA TYR A 261 4.86 -13.19 -21.49
C TYR A 261 3.65 -12.33 -21.14
N LEU A 262 2.87 -11.90 -22.14
CA LEU A 262 1.69 -11.06 -21.97
C LEU A 262 0.59 -11.73 -21.13
N LEU A 263 0.37 -13.04 -21.33
CA LEU A 263 -0.61 -13.82 -20.56
C LEU A 263 -0.26 -13.94 -19.07
N ASN A 264 1.02 -13.77 -18.73
CA ASN A 264 1.52 -13.86 -17.36
C ASN A 264 1.61 -12.51 -16.65
N LEU A 265 1.12 -11.41 -17.24
CA LEU A 265 1.16 -10.08 -16.61
C LEU A 265 -0.17 -9.70 -15.97
N THR A 266 -0.10 -9.18 -14.74
CA THR A 266 -1.21 -8.43 -14.14
C THR A 266 -1.53 -7.19 -14.96
N SER A 267 -2.75 -6.66 -14.83
CA SER A 267 -3.17 -5.48 -15.60
C SER A 267 -2.21 -4.27 -15.45
N PRO A 268 -1.72 -3.90 -14.24
CA PRO A 268 -0.77 -2.81 -14.09
C PRO A 268 0.58 -3.08 -14.78
N ASN A 269 1.07 -4.32 -14.73
CA ASN A 269 2.34 -4.69 -15.35
C ASN A 269 2.22 -4.84 -16.87
N MET A 270 1.05 -5.23 -17.37
CA MET A 270 0.74 -5.25 -18.79
C MET A 270 0.75 -3.84 -19.39
N GLU A 271 0.18 -2.87 -18.67
CA GLU A 271 0.23 -1.47 -19.07
C GLU A 271 1.67 -0.95 -19.10
N PHE A 272 2.44 -1.20 -18.03
CA PHE A 272 3.84 -0.81 -17.98
C PHE A 272 4.66 -1.44 -19.11
N TYR A 273 4.47 -2.74 -19.38
CA TYR A 273 5.10 -3.44 -20.50
C TYR A 273 4.79 -2.78 -21.86
N ARG A 274 3.53 -2.40 -22.09
CA ARG A 274 3.13 -1.69 -23.32
C ARG A 274 3.74 -0.29 -23.42
N ILE A 275 3.92 0.41 -22.30
CA ILE A 275 4.60 1.70 -22.25
C ILE A 275 6.07 1.51 -22.64
N LEU A 276 6.77 0.54 -22.04
CA LEU A 276 8.17 0.24 -22.34
C LEU A 276 8.37 -0.07 -23.83
N LEU A 277 7.51 -0.88 -24.44
CA LEU A 277 7.60 -1.21 -25.88
C LEU A 277 7.43 0.01 -26.81
N LYS A 278 6.75 1.06 -26.35
CA LYS A 278 6.49 2.27 -27.15
C LYS A 278 7.51 3.37 -26.88
N SER A 279 8.24 3.28 -25.77
CA SER A 279 9.09 4.34 -25.27
C SER A 279 10.51 4.15 -25.77
N LYS A 280 11.14 5.23 -26.26
CA LYS A 280 12.55 5.23 -26.65
C LYS A 280 13.48 5.72 -25.56
N SER A 281 12.92 6.34 -24.52
CA SER A 281 13.65 6.89 -23.39
C SER A 281 12.84 6.79 -22.12
N LYS A 282 13.51 6.92 -20.99
CA LYS A 282 12.87 7.01 -19.69
C LYS A 282 11.97 8.25 -19.56
N PHE A 283 12.37 9.37 -20.14
CA PHE A 283 11.52 10.56 -20.24
C PHE A 283 10.16 10.26 -20.89
N GLU A 284 10.13 9.46 -21.96
CA GLU A 284 8.88 9.05 -22.59
C GLU A 284 8.02 8.14 -21.70
N VAL A 285 8.64 7.26 -20.90
CA VAL A 285 7.93 6.45 -19.90
C VAL A 285 7.23 7.34 -18.88
N ASP A 286 7.95 8.33 -18.33
CA ASP A 286 7.39 9.25 -17.32
C ASP A 286 6.28 10.11 -17.90
N ALA A 287 6.47 10.60 -19.14
CA ALA A 287 5.44 11.34 -19.86
C ALA A 287 4.19 10.49 -20.10
N LEU A 288 4.34 9.21 -20.48
CA LEU A 288 3.23 8.30 -20.72
C LEU A 288 2.50 7.92 -19.43
N TYR A 289 3.22 7.74 -18.32
CA TYR A 289 2.60 7.56 -17.00
C TYR A 289 1.76 8.76 -16.61
N LYS A 290 2.31 9.97 -16.73
CA LYS A 290 1.60 11.21 -16.41
C LYS A 290 0.37 11.40 -17.30
N ILE A 291 0.47 11.09 -18.59
CA ILE A 291 -0.68 11.12 -19.51
C ILE A 291 -1.76 10.13 -19.07
N ASN A 292 -1.36 8.94 -18.61
CA ASN A 292 -2.30 7.93 -18.16
C ASN A 292 -3.02 8.32 -16.86
N ASP A 293 -2.29 8.86 -15.90
CA ASP A 293 -2.85 9.39 -14.65
C ASP A 293 -3.87 10.50 -14.93
N LEU A 294 -3.54 11.43 -15.84
CA LEU A 294 -4.44 12.49 -16.27
C LEU A 294 -5.69 11.93 -16.98
N LYS A 295 -5.57 10.87 -17.78
CA LYS A 295 -6.72 10.19 -18.40
C LYS A 295 -7.64 9.58 -17.35
N LEU A 296 -7.09 8.88 -16.37
CA LEU A 296 -7.85 8.26 -15.29
C LEU A 296 -8.57 9.31 -14.43
N GLU A 297 -7.90 10.43 -14.14
CA GLU A 297 -8.50 11.56 -13.43
C GLU A 297 -9.65 12.18 -14.23
N ASN A 298 -9.46 12.40 -15.53
CA ASN A 298 -10.49 12.93 -16.41
C ASN A 298 -11.69 11.98 -16.55
N GLU A 299 -11.47 10.65 -16.58
CA GLU A 299 -12.55 9.67 -16.55
C GLU A 299 -13.37 9.73 -15.26
N LYS A 300 -12.70 9.85 -14.10
CA LYS A 300 -13.38 10.03 -12.81
C LYS A 300 -14.22 11.30 -12.81
N LEU A 301 -13.65 12.42 -13.27
CA LEU A 301 -14.34 13.70 -13.38
C LEU A 301 -15.55 13.60 -14.32
N SER A 302 -15.41 12.93 -15.46
CA SER A 302 -16.50 12.71 -16.42
C SER A 302 -17.66 11.92 -15.80
N ARG A 303 -17.37 10.87 -15.02
CA ARG A 303 -18.39 10.10 -14.29
C ARG A 303 -19.12 10.97 -13.25
N GLU A 304 -18.39 11.83 -12.55
CA GLU A 304 -18.97 12.74 -11.56
C GLU A 304 -19.86 13.81 -12.22
N VAL A 305 -19.41 14.42 -13.33
CA VAL A 305 -20.21 15.36 -14.13
C VAL A 305 -21.49 14.70 -14.64
N ASN A 306 -21.42 13.46 -15.12
CA ASN A 306 -22.60 12.71 -15.54
C ASN A 306 -23.59 12.47 -14.39
N LYS A 307 -23.09 12.14 -13.20
CA LYS A 307 -23.91 11.98 -11.99
C LYS A 307 -24.60 13.30 -11.61
N LEU A 308 -23.87 14.41 -11.56
CA LEU A 308 -24.41 15.74 -11.27
C LEU A 308 -25.45 16.18 -12.31
N THR A 309 -25.19 15.93 -13.60
CA THR A 309 -26.13 16.26 -14.68
C THR A 309 -27.45 15.50 -14.54
N LYS A 310 -27.40 14.23 -14.11
CA LYS A 310 -28.60 13.43 -13.85
C LYS A 310 -29.40 14.00 -12.67
N LEU A 311 -28.74 14.32 -11.57
CA LEU A 311 -29.37 14.96 -10.40
C LEU A 311 -30.03 16.30 -10.75
N LEU A 312 -29.36 17.13 -11.56
CA LEU A 312 -29.90 18.42 -11.99
C LEU A 312 -31.15 18.26 -12.87
N LYS A 313 -31.22 17.20 -13.71
CA LYS A 313 -32.43 16.87 -14.48
C LYS A 313 -33.57 16.42 -13.57
N GLU A 314 -33.28 15.61 -12.56
CA GLU A 314 -34.27 15.15 -11.57
C GLU A 314 -34.83 16.32 -10.75
N GLU A 315 -33.98 17.24 -10.30
CA GLU A 315 -34.38 18.46 -9.59
C GLU A 315 -35.28 19.35 -10.45
N LYS A 316 -34.91 19.60 -11.72
CA LYS A 316 -35.75 20.34 -12.67
C LYS A 316 -37.13 19.69 -12.86
N ASN A 317 -37.17 18.36 -12.92
CA ASN A 317 -38.42 17.62 -13.06
C ASN A 317 -39.30 17.72 -11.80
N LEU A 318 -38.70 17.65 -10.61
CA LEU A 318 -39.39 17.86 -9.34
C LEU A 318 -39.98 19.28 -9.25
N LYS A 319 -39.18 20.30 -9.55
CA LYS A 319 -39.62 21.70 -9.57
C LYS A 319 -40.76 21.93 -10.55
N ASN A 320 -40.71 21.31 -11.73
CA ASN A 320 -41.80 21.38 -12.71
C ASN A 320 -43.08 20.68 -12.23
N LYS A 321 -42.98 19.54 -11.52
CA LYS A 321 -44.12 18.87 -10.90
C LYS A 321 -44.75 19.75 -9.82
N GLU A 322 -43.93 20.38 -8.98
CA GLU A 322 -44.36 21.30 -7.94
C GLU A 322 -45.08 22.52 -8.54
N ILE A 323 -44.52 23.15 -9.58
CA ILE A 323 -45.18 24.25 -10.30
C ILE A 323 -46.55 23.82 -10.84
N LYS A 324 -46.66 22.62 -11.43
CA LYS A 324 -47.95 22.09 -11.92
C LYS A 324 -48.95 21.86 -10.79
N GLN A 325 -48.51 21.31 -9.66
CA GLN A 325 -49.37 21.12 -8.48
C GLN A 325 -49.83 22.47 -7.92
N ASN A 326 -48.92 23.44 -7.76
CA ASN A 326 -49.25 24.78 -7.31
C ASN A 326 -50.26 25.47 -8.24
N LYS A 327 -50.14 25.28 -9.56
CA LYS A 327 -51.14 25.79 -10.52
C LYS A 327 -52.52 25.12 -10.34
N LYS A 328 -52.57 23.81 -10.09
CA LYS A 328 -53.84 23.10 -9.77
C LYS A 328 -54.46 23.57 -8.46
N ILE A 329 -53.65 23.79 -7.42
CA ILE A 329 -54.10 24.30 -6.13
C ILE A 329 -54.70 25.70 -6.31
N ARG A 330 -54.03 26.59 -7.04
CA ARG A 330 -54.56 27.92 -7.36
C ARG A 330 -55.90 27.84 -8.10
N HIS A 331 -56.01 26.99 -9.12
CA HIS A 331 -57.28 26.81 -9.83
C HIS A 331 -58.41 26.33 -8.91
N LYS A 332 -58.14 25.34 -8.04
CA LYS A 332 -59.12 24.88 -7.05
C LYS A 332 -59.47 25.96 -6.03
N LEU A 333 -58.49 26.77 -5.62
CA LEU A 333 -58.72 27.91 -4.74
C LEU A 333 -59.65 28.95 -5.41
N ASP A 334 -59.40 29.25 -6.68
CA ASP A 334 -60.24 30.16 -7.47
C ASP A 334 -61.66 29.61 -7.66
N GLU A 335 -61.83 28.30 -7.90
CA GLU A 335 -63.14 27.65 -7.93
C GLU A 335 -63.88 27.77 -6.60
N VAL A 336 -63.18 27.52 -5.48
CA VAL A 336 -63.75 27.64 -4.13
C VAL A 336 -64.16 29.09 -3.85
N LEU A 337 -63.28 30.07 -4.10
CA LEU A 337 -63.56 31.50 -3.90
C LEU A 337 -64.74 31.99 -4.75
N ASN A 338 -64.86 31.45 -5.97
CA ASN A 338 -65.94 31.82 -6.88
C ASN A 338 -67.23 31.02 -6.68
N SER A 339 -67.20 29.95 -5.87
CA SER A 339 -68.36 29.13 -5.60
C SER A 339 -69.46 29.91 -4.89
N ASN A 340 -70.71 29.57 -5.20
CA ASN A 340 -71.88 30.17 -4.56
C ASN A 340 -71.87 29.95 -3.05
N SER A 341 -71.36 28.80 -2.58
CA SER A 341 -71.21 28.48 -1.16
C SER A 341 -70.27 29.46 -0.45
N TRP A 342 -69.09 29.73 -1.02
CA TRP A 342 -68.15 30.68 -0.43
C TRP A 342 -68.69 32.11 -0.50
N LYS A 343 -69.30 32.52 -1.63
CA LYS A 343 -69.94 33.83 -1.77
C LYS A 343 -71.08 34.04 -0.77
N LEU A 344 -71.90 33.02 -0.52
CA LEU A 344 -72.92 33.00 0.53
C LEU A 344 -72.28 33.14 1.91
N MET A 345 -71.25 32.35 2.21
CA MET A 345 -70.56 32.38 3.51
C MET A 345 -69.87 33.74 3.77
N ASN A 346 -69.34 34.37 2.72
CA ASN A 346 -68.77 35.71 2.81
C ASN A 346 -69.85 36.79 2.94
N GLY A 347 -70.99 36.61 2.26
CA GLY A 347 -72.20 37.41 2.48
C GLY A 347 -72.72 37.30 3.92
N PHE A 348 -72.77 36.09 4.49
CA PHE A 348 -73.14 35.86 5.89
C PHE A 348 -72.14 36.50 6.86
N ARG A 349 -70.83 36.45 6.58
CA ARG A 349 -69.80 37.16 7.34
C ARG A 349 -70.00 38.68 7.29
N MET A 350 -70.28 39.23 6.11
CA MET A 350 -70.58 40.65 5.95
C MET A 350 -71.87 41.04 6.70
N ILE A 351 -72.92 40.22 6.65
CA ILE A 351 -74.15 40.44 7.43
C ILE A 351 -73.87 40.41 8.94
N GLY A 352 -73.02 39.50 9.41
CA GLY A 352 -72.57 39.46 10.81
C GLY A 352 -71.81 40.73 11.23
N LEU A 353 -70.96 41.26 10.34
CA LEU A 353 -70.26 42.54 10.52
C LEU A 353 -71.23 43.73 10.52
N TYR A 354 -72.20 43.77 9.61
CA TYR A 354 -73.22 44.84 9.58
C TYR A 354 -74.11 44.82 10.82
N LYS A 355 -74.49 43.65 11.34
CA LYS A 355 -75.26 43.55 12.60
C LYS A 355 -74.47 44.08 13.80
N SER A 356 -73.17 43.81 13.85
CA SER A 356 -72.30 44.30 14.93
C SER A 356 -72.05 45.81 14.82
N VAL A 357 -71.85 46.35 13.62
CA VAL A 357 -71.73 47.81 13.40
C VAL A 357 -73.03 48.54 13.71
N ALA A 358 -74.19 48.02 13.29
CA ALA A 358 -75.49 48.62 13.58
C ALA A 358 -75.80 48.63 15.09
N LEU A 359 -75.42 47.57 15.81
CA LEU A 359 -75.55 47.51 17.27
C LEU A 359 -74.70 48.60 17.95
N VAL A 360 -73.47 48.82 17.50
CA VAL A 360 -72.57 49.86 18.02
C VAL A 360 -73.15 51.26 17.78
N ILE A 361 -73.67 51.52 16.58
CA ILE A 361 -74.33 52.80 16.25
C ILE A 361 -75.57 53.02 17.11
N PHE A 362 -76.38 51.99 17.32
CA PHE A 362 -77.57 52.06 18.17
C PHE A 362 -77.21 52.39 19.63
N ILE A 363 -76.19 51.73 20.18
CA ILE A 363 -75.66 52.02 21.53
C ILE A 363 -75.17 53.48 21.62
N LEU A 364 -74.45 53.97 20.60
CA LEU A 364 -73.99 55.36 20.52
C LEU A 364 -75.15 56.37 20.51
N LEU A 365 -76.19 56.13 19.71
CA LEU A 365 -77.39 56.98 19.67
C LEU A 365 -78.15 56.96 20.99
N LEU A 366 -78.16 55.82 21.68
CA LEU A 366 -78.80 55.65 22.98
C LEU A 366 -78.03 56.42 24.07
N ILE A 367 -76.69 56.38 24.05
CA ILE A 367 -75.82 57.20 24.90
C ILE A 367 -76.05 58.70 24.63
N ILE A 368 -76.11 59.12 23.36
CA ILE A 368 -76.37 60.51 22.98
C ILE A 368 -77.75 60.97 23.47
N SER A 369 -78.80 60.14 23.32
CA SER A 369 -80.13 60.45 23.84
C SER A 369 -80.13 60.58 25.36
N ILE A 370 -79.45 59.69 26.08
CA ILE A 370 -79.29 59.79 27.54
C ILE A 370 -78.57 61.09 27.91
N MET A 371 -77.49 61.45 27.19
CA MET A 371 -76.78 62.71 27.42
C MET A 371 -77.67 63.93 27.16
N ILE A 372 -78.46 63.96 26.09
CA ILE A 372 -79.39 65.06 25.79
C ILE A 372 -80.45 65.17 26.89
N ILE A 373 -81.02 64.05 27.35
CA ILE A 373 -81.99 64.04 28.45
C ILE A 373 -81.37 64.58 29.74
N LEU A 374 -80.11 64.22 30.03
CA LEU A 374 -79.38 64.72 31.21
C LEU A 374 -79.06 66.22 31.09
N ILE A 375 -78.74 66.72 29.89
CA ILE A 375 -78.49 68.15 29.63
C ILE A 375 -79.78 68.98 29.73
N ILE A 376 -80.94 68.43 29.35
CA ILE A 376 -82.23 69.15 29.45
C ILE A 376 -82.78 69.14 30.89
N LYS A 377 -82.29 68.26 31.77
CA LYS A 377 -82.70 68.17 33.18
C LYS A 377 -81.82 68.96 34.16
N TYR A 378 -80.74 69.57 33.68
CA TYR A 378 -79.90 70.54 34.39
C TYR A 378 -80.01 71.91 33.72
#